data_AF-A0A2K3KHP0-F1
#
_entry.id   AF-A0A2K3KHP0-F1
#
_cell.length_a   1.000
_cell.length_b   1.000
_cell.length_c   1.000
_cell.angle_alpha   90.00
_cell.angle_beta   90.00
_cell.angle_gamma   90.00
#
_symmetry.space_group_name_H-M   'P 1'
#
loop_
_entity.id
_entity.type
_entity.pdbx_description
1 polymer ?
#
loop_
_entity_poly.entity_id
_entity_poly.type
_entity_poly.pdbx_seq_one_letter_code
_entity_poly.pdbx_strand_id
1 'polypeptide(L)'
;MVCASGFEELKVLRFWNLEKLEELDVIEGAMPKLQEFEVRSCIKLKVPTGLEHLKDIRIIKLRTMLKEFGKETQSLVDKSRVDKKMQLVFVECDEMITNQGSQPSQKAGGIIGDGVAVLVN
;
A
#
# COMPACT_ATOMS: atom_id res chain seq x y z
N MET A 1 -1.41 13.96 -3.46
CA MET A 1 -2.41 14.98 -3.03
C MET A 1 -1.86 15.62 -1.76
N VAL A 2 -1.75 16.95 -1.70
CA VAL A 2 -1.21 17.66 -0.51
C VAL A 2 -2.34 18.51 0.08
N CYS A 3 -2.71 18.28 1.34
CA CYS A 3 -3.73 19.07 2.04
C CYS A 3 -3.07 20.14 2.92
N ALA A 4 -3.22 21.41 2.56
CA ALA A 4 -2.63 22.55 3.28
C ALA A 4 -3.43 23.00 4.52
N SER A 5 -4.73 22.70 4.55
CA SER A 5 -5.61 22.78 5.71
C SER A 5 -6.20 21.38 5.89
N GLY A 6 -5.76 20.66 6.92
CA GLY A 6 -6.17 19.28 7.13
C GLY A 6 -7.70 19.09 7.13
N PHE A 7 -8.15 17.86 6.91
CA PHE A 7 -9.53 17.46 7.10
C PHE A 7 -9.78 17.04 8.56
N GLU A 8 -9.90 18.04 9.45
CA GLU A 8 -9.99 17.83 10.90
C GLU A 8 -11.18 16.96 11.35
N GLU A 9 -12.30 17.02 10.63
CA GLU A 9 -13.52 16.27 10.94
C GLU A 9 -13.71 15.01 10.07
N LEU A 10 -12.76 14.70 9.18
CA LEU A 10 -12.91 13.55 8.29
C LEU A 10 -12.79 12.24 9.07
N LYS A 11 -13.87 11.46 9.07
CA LYS A 11 -13.94 10.15 9.74
C LYS A 11 -13.79 8.97 8.80
N VAL A 12 -14.13 9.14 7.53
CA VAL A 12 -14.12 8.08 6.52
C VAL A 12 -13.45 8.60 5.26
N LEU A 13 -12.43 7.89 4.79
CA LEU A 13 -11.75 8.16 3.52
C LEU A 13 -11.83 6.90 2.65
N ARG A 14 -12.31 7.06 1.41
CA ARG A 14 -12.44 5.96 0.45
C ARG A 14 -11.79 6.33 -0.88
N PHE A 15 -10.94 5.45 -1.39
CA PHE A 15 -10.39 5.54 -2.74
C PHE A 15 -10.83 4.33 -3.56
N TRP A 16 -11.57 4.59 -4.63
CA TRP A 16 -12.10 3.55 -5.52
C TRP A 16 -11.61 3.78 -6.93
N ASN A 17 -11.08 2.72 -7.56
CA ASN A 17 -10.73 2.68 -8.98
C ASN A 17 -9.75 3.78 -9.41
N LEU A 18 -8.88 4.23 -8.50
CA LEU A 18 -7.82 5.18 -8.79
C LEU A 18 -6.59 4.43 -9.30
N GLU A 19 -6.69 3.84 -10.49
CA GLU A 19 -5.65 2.96 -11.08
C GLU A 19 -4.29 3.67 -11.32
N LYS A 20 -4.29 5.00 -11.36
CA LYS A 20 -3.09 5.84 -11.53
C LYS A 20 -2.57 6.41 -10.21
N LEU A 21 -3.23 6.15 -9.08
CA LEU A 21 -2.76 6.60 -7.78
C LEU A 21 -1.62 5.69 -7.33
N GLU A 22 -0.42 6.24 -7.24
CA GLU A 22 0.79 5.49 -6.90
C GLU A 22 1.23 5.76 -5.45
N GLU A 23 1.04 6.98 -4.96
CA GLU A 23 1.56 7.43 -3.66
C GLU A 23 0.50 8.20 -2.88
N LEU A 24 0.51 7.97 -1.57
CA LEU A 24 -0.31 8.68 -0.60
C LEU A 24 0.55 8.97 0.62
N ASP A 25 0.75 10.26 0.90
CA ASP A 25 1.46 10.72 2.08
C ASP A 25 0.47 11.26 3.10
N VAL A 26 0.43 10.63 4.27
CA VAL A 26 -0.37 11.09 5.40
C VAL A 26 0.49 12.03 6.24
N ILE A 27 0.24 13.32 6.11
CA ILE A 27 0.93 14.34 6.91
C ILE A 27 0.34 14.36 8.33
N GLU A 28 1.19 14.50 9.35
CA GLU A 28 0.73 14.65 10.74
C GLU A 28 -0.29 15.79 10.88
N GLY A 29 -1.41 15.51 11.55
CA GLY A 29 -2.49 16.48 11.72
C GLY A 29 -3.37 16.71 10.49
N ALA A 30 -3.10 16.07 9.35
CA ALA A 30 -3.93 16.24 8.16
C ALA A 30 -5.32 15.63 8.32
N MET A 31 -5.48 14.52 9.05
CA MET A 31 -6.77 13.82 9.21
C MET A 31 -6.87 13.19 10.62
N PRO A 32 -6.89 14.00 11.69
CA PRO A 32 -6.73 13.52 13.06
C PRO A 32 -7.87 12.61 13.54
N LYS A 33 -9.08 12.77 13.00
CA LYS A 33 -10.28 12.01 13.41
C LYS A 33 -10.64 10.86 12.45
N LEU A 34 -9.73 10.46 11.57
CA LEU A 34 -10.01 9.41 10.59
C LEU A 34 -10.17 8.06 11.29
N GLN A 35 -11.30 7.39 11.08
CA GLN A 35 -11.68 6.13 11.73
C GLN A 35 -11.71 4.96 10.74
N GLU A 36 -12.09 5.22 9.49
CA GLU A 36 -12.15 4.23 8.42
C GLU A 36 -11.36 4.69 7.20
N PHE A 37 -10.47 3.83 6.73
CA PHE A 37 -9.76 4.00 5.47
C PHE A 37 -10.05 2.82 4.55
N GLU A 38 -10.61 3.09 3.37
CA GLU A 38 -10.93 2.06 2.38
C GLU A 38 -10.19 2.34 1.08
N VAL A 39 -9.54 1.31 0.56
CA VAL A 39 -8.91 1.34 -0.77
C VAL A 39 -9.44 0.16 -1.58
N ARG A 40 -9.96 0.50 -2.77
CA ARG A 40 -10.50 -0.46 -3.72
C ARG A 40 -9.91 -0.27 -5.10
N SER A 41 -9.39 -1.35 -5.69
CA SER A 41 -8.90 -1.36 -7.09
C SER A 41 -7.87 -0.25 -7.40
N CYS A 42 -7.02 0.11 -6.43
CA CYS A 42 -5.92 1.06 -6.60
C CYS A 42 -4.60 0.28 -6.72
N ILE A 43 -4.46 -0.49 -7.81
CA ILE A 43 -3.42 -1.53 -7.94
C ILE A 43 -1.97 -1.01 -7.92
N LYS A 44 -1.75 0.26 -8.23
CA LYS A 44 -0.43 0.89 -8.23
C LYS A 44 -0.09 1.60 -6.92
N LEU A 45 -1.06 1.75 -6.03
CA LEU A 45 -0.87 2.47 -4.77
C LEU A 45 0.12 1.68 -3.92
N LYS A 46 1.20 2.34 -3.50
CA LYS A 46 2.12 1.85 -2.48
C LYS A 46 1.52 2.06 -1.10
N VAL A 47 1.97 1.29 -0.11
CA VAL A 47 1.46 1.46 1.26
C VAL A 47 1.70 2.91 1.70
N PRO A 48 0.66 3.62 2.18
CA PRO A 48 0.79 5.04 2.45
C PRO A 48 1.86 5.33 3.50
N THR A 49 2.64 6.38 3.27
CA THR A 49 3.61 6.86 4.27
C THR A 49 2.87 7.64 5.35
N GLY A 50 3.38 7.61 6.59
CA GLY A 50 2.79 8.36 7.70
C GLY A 50 1.46 7.80 8.21
N LEU A 51 1.12 6.55 7.89
CA LEU A 51 -0.10 5.90 8.37
C LEU A 51 -0.20 5.91 9.91
N GLU A 52 0.94 5.91 10.60
CA GLU A 52 1.07 5.99 12.06
C GLU A 52 0.61 7.34 12.65
N HIS A 53 0.39 8.36 11.82
CA HIS A 53 -0.19 9.64 12.26
C HIS A 53 -1.71 9.57 12.45
N LEU A 54 -2.36 8.51 11.94
CA LEU A 54 -3.81 8.30 12.05
C LEU A 54 -4.18 7.69 13.41
N LYS A 55 -4.20 8.50 14.46
CA LYS A 55 -4.38 8.04 15.85
C LYS A 55 -5.73 7.37 16.13
N ASP A 56 -6.78 7.81 15.44
CA ASP A 56 -8.16 7.35 15.63
C ASP A 56 -8.58 6.24 14.64
N ILE A 57 -7.66 5.77 13.79
CA ILE A 57 -7.98 4.74 12.79
C ILE A 57 -8.35 3.44 13.48
N ARG A 58 -9.46 2.83 13.05
CA ARG A 58 -9.97 1.57 13.61
C ARG A 58 -10.02 0.47 12.59
N ILE A 59 -10.34 0.83 11.34
CA ILE A 59 -10.57 -0.13 10.27
C ILE A 59 -9.88 0.33 9.00
N ILE A 60 -9.10 -0.58 8.41
CA ILE A 60 -8.55 -0.45 7.07
C ILE A 60 -9.20 -1.54 6.21
N LYS A 61 -9.88 -1.14 5.14
CA LYS A 61 -10.53 -2.04 4.20
C LYS A 61 -9.77 -2.05 2.88
N LEU A 62 -9.33 -3.23 2.45
CA LEU A 62 -8.61 -3.45 1.22
C LEU A 62 -9.43 -4.39 0.33
N ARG A 63 -9.86 -3.91 -0.83
CA ARG A 63 -10.71 -4.67 -1.76
C ARG A 63 -10.10 -4.68 -3.15
N THR A 64 -9.96 -5.84 -3.78
CA THR A 64 -9.41 -5.91 -5.15
C THR A 64 -8.04 -5.24 -5.24
N MET A 65 -7.21 -5.43 -4.21
CA MET A 65 -5.86 -4.90 -4.08
C MET A 65 -4.84 -6.02 -4.27
N LEU A 66 -3.57 -5.67 -4.50
CA LEU A 66 -2.49 -6.65 -4.59
C LEU A 66 -2.27 -7.36 -3.25
N LYS A 67 -2.04 -8.68 -3.27
CA LYS A 67 -1.81 -9.47 -2.06
C LYS A 67 -0.63 -8.97 -1.22
N GLU A 68 0.41 -8.48 -1.87
CA GLU A 68 1.60 -7.95 -1.22
C GLU A 68 1.30 -6.66 -0.46
N PHE A 69 0.48 -5.77 -1.04
CA PHE A 69 0.03 -4.55 -0.40
C PHE A 69 -0.69 -4.83 0.92
N GLY A 70 -1.58 -5.83 0.94
CA GLY A 70 -2.27 -6.24 2.16
C GLY A 70 -1.33 -6.76 3.25
N LYS A 71 -0.35 -7.58 2.87
CA LYS A 71 0.67 -8.10 3.81
C LYS A 71 1.53 -6.99 4.39
N GLU A 72 1.97 -6.05 3.55
CA GLU A 72 2.82 -4.93 3.97
C GLU A 72 2.04 -3.99 4.91
N THR A 73 0.80 -3.67 4.56
CA THR A 73 -0.11 -2.88 5.41
C THR A 73 -0.30 -3.55 6.78
N GLN A 74 -0.56 -4.86 6.81
CA GLN A 74 -0.70 -5.62 8.05
C GLN A 74 0.59 -5.61 8.90
N SER A 75 1.75 -5.81 8.26
CA SER A 75 3.05 -5.78 8.95
C SER A 75 3.32 -4.41 9.61
N LEU A 76 2.96 -3.31 8.95
CA LEU A 76 3.09 -1.98 9.53
C LEU A 76 2.16 -1.78 10.72
N VAL A 77 0.90 -2.19 10.61
CA VAL A 77 -0.06 -2.13 11.72
C VAL A 77 0.45 -2.91 12.93
N ASP A 78 0.98 -4.13 12.71
CA ASP A 78 1.47 -4.97 13.80
C ASP A 78 2.73 -4.39 14.47
N LYS A 79 3.65 -3.78 13.72
CA LYS A 79 4.78 -3.04 14.29
C LYS A 79 4.31 -1.86 15.14
N SER A 80 3.36 -1.08 14.61
CA SER A 80 2.79 0.11 15.27
C SER A 80 2.07 -0.23 16.59
N ARG A 81 1.53 -1.46 16.71
CA ARG A 81 0.92 -1.99 17.94
C ARG A 81 1.95 -2.27 19.03
N VAL A 82 3.12 -2.81 18.66
CA VAL A 82 4.22 -3.07 19.62
C VAL A 82 4.70 -1.77 20.25
N ASP A 83 4.77 -0.71 19.44
CA ASP A 83 5.20 0.62 19.88
C ASP A 83 4.10 1.39 20.65
N LYS A 84 2.92 0.79 20.88
CA LYS A 84 1.72 1.41 21.48
C LYS A 84 1.29 2.72 20.80
N LYS A 85 1.73 2.95 19.56
CA LYS A 85 1.48 4.18 18.80
C LYS A 85 0.12 4.15 18.09
N MET A 86 -0.44 2.95 17.90
CA MET A 86 -1.72 2.74 17.23
C MET A 86 -2.63 1.81 18.04
N GLN A 87 -3.94 2.08 18.02
CA GLN A 87 -4.94 1.22 18.64
C GLN A 87 -5.11 -0.10 17.86
N LEU A 88 -6.02 -0.97 18.31
CA LEU A 88 -6.34 -2.21 17.62
C LEU A 88 -7.00 -1.88 16.27
N VAL A 89 -6.22 -1.97 15.19
CA VAL A 89 -6.69 -1.74 13.83
C VAL A 89 -7.03 -3.06 13.17
N PHE A 90 -8.24 -3.17 12.64
CA PHE A 90 -8.66 -4.31 11.84
C PHE A 90 -8.33 -4.05 10.36
N VAL A 91 -7.59 -4.96 9.73
CA VAL A 91 -7.37 -4.94 8.28
C VAL A 91 -8.29 -5.98 7.64
N GLU A 92 -9.34 -5.51 6.96
CA GLU A 92 -10.26 -6.35 6.20
C GLU A 92 -9.73 -6.47 4.77
N CYS A 93 -9.54 -7.71 4.33
CA CYS A 93 -8.92 -8.06 3.07
C CYS A 93 -9.88 -8.92 2.24
N ASP A 94 -10.55 -8.32 1.26
CA ASP A 94 -11.39 -9.04 0.29
C ASP A 94 -10.59 -9.43 -0.97
N GLU A 95 -11.19 -10.15 -1.92
CA GLU A 95 -10.61 -10.66 -3.19
C GLU A 95 -9.30 -9.95 -3.59
N MET A 96 -8.17 -10.61 -3.30
CA MET A 96 -6.84 -10.06 -3.56
C MET A 96 -6.33 -10.52 -4.91
N ILE A 97 -5.70 -9.61 -5.66
CA ILE A 97 -5.04 -9.92 -6.92
C ILE A 97 -3.63 -10.44 -6.58
N THR A 98 -3.23 -11.58 -7.16
CA THR A 98 -1.84 -12.02 -7.10
C THR A 98 -1.05 -11.28 -8.17
N ASN A 99 0.09 -10.68 -7.80
CA ASN A 99 1.10 -10.33 -8.79
C ASN A 99 1.59 -11.66 -9.38
N GLN A 100 1.02 -12.09 -10.50
CA GLN A 100 1.74 -13.01 -11.37
C GLN A 100 2.93 -12.21 -11.88
N GLY A 101 4.09 -12.39 -11.25
CA GLY A 101 5.34 -11.97 -11.84
C GLY A 101 5.37 -12.52 -13.25
N SER A 102 5.69 -11.66 -14.22
CA SER A 102 6.05 -12.07 -15.56
C SER A 102 6.97 -13.27 -15.47
N GLN A 103 6.49 -14.47 -15.78
CA GLN A 103 7.38 -15.56 -16.11
C GLN A 103 8.14 -15.10 -17.36
N PRO A 104 9.48 -15.06 -17.39
CA PRO A 104 10.15 -15.16 -18.66
C PRO A 104 9.82 -16.57 -19.16
N SER A 105 8.94 -16.64 -20.15
CA SER A 105 8.72 -17.85 -20.91
C SER A 105 10.09 -18.34 -21.36
N GLN A 106 10.50 -19.51 -20.87
CA GLN A 106 11.59 -20.27 -21.46
C GLN A 106 11.25 -20.46 -22.94
N LYS A 107 11.87 -19.67 -23.81
CA LYS A 107 11.91 -19.97 -25.23
C LYS A 107 13.36 -20.30 -25.55
N ALA A 108 13.60 -21.60 -25.68
CA ALA A 108 14.80 -22.15 -26.30
C ALA A 108 15.03 -21.46 -27.65
N GLY A 109 16.27 -21.01 -27.86
CA GLY A 109 16.75 -20.43 -29.11
C GLY A 109 18.20 -20.02 -28.89
N GLY A 110 19.13 -20.86 -29.34
CA GLY A 110 20.56 -20.62 -29.15
C GLY A 110 21.10 -19.49 -30.01
N ILE A 111 22.24 -18.94 -29.58
CA ILE A 111 23.31 -18.47 -30.46
C ILE A 111 24.66 -18.75 -29.80
N ILE A 112 25.53 -19.30 -30.64
CA ILE A 112 26.99 -19.40 -30.60
C ILE A 112 27.60 -17.98 -30.67
N GLY A 113 28.74 -17.76 -30.03
CA GLY A 113 29.63 -16.62 -30.32
C GLY A 113 30.04 -15.78 -29.11
N ASP A 114 31.18 -16.12 -28.54
CA ASP A 114 32.26 -15.26 -28.03
C ASP A 114 31.90 -13.92 -27.35
N GLY A 115 32.28 -13.80 -26.06
CA GLY A 115 32.89 -12.56 -25.58
C GLY A 115 32.07 -11.68 -24.63
N VAL A 116 32.39 -11.84 -23.34
CA VAL A 116 32.35 -10.80 -22.29
C VAL A 116 30.97 -10.31 -21.82
N ALA A 117 30.61 -10.70 -20.59
CA ALA A 117 29.64 -9.98 -19.78
C ALA A 117 30.37 -9.31 -18.60
N VAL A 118 30.31 -7.98 -18.58
CA VAL A 118 30.88 -7.09 -17.57
C VAL A 118 30.05 -7.18 -16.29
N LEU A 119 30.70 -7.45 -15.16
CA LEU A 119 30.15 -7.20 -13.82
C LEU A 119 30.22 -5.69 -13.57
N VAL A 120 29.07 -5.05 -13.42
CA VAL A 120 29.00 -3.68 -12.90
C VAL A 120 28.49 -3.77 -11.47
N ASN A 121 29.45 -3.67 -10.54
CA ASN A 121 29.42 -3.60 -9.07
C ASN A 121 28.44 -4.46 -8.27
#